data_AF-A0A7V4FZM3-F1
#
_entry.id   AF-A0A7V4FZM3-F1
#
_cell.length_a   1.000
_cell.length_b   1.000
_cell.length_c   1.000
_cell.angle_alpha   90.00
_cell.angle_beta   90.00
_cell.angle_gamma   90.00
#
_symmetry.space_group_name_H-M   'P 1'
#
loop_
_entity.id
_entity.type
_entity.pdbx_description
1 polymer ?
#
loop_
_entity_poly.entity_id
_entity_poly.type
_entity_poly.pdbx_seq_one_letter_code
_entity_poly.pdbx_strand_id
1 'polypeptide(L)'
;MDMTEESRFPSTRDPESIMLTALQNSWGDFMTNRVFNFAAGPATLPYEVLEASAAALLDFQGKGFGIAECSHRGKEFDAVLDETIGRCRKLLDIPDTHDVLFLQGGATNSSQPSP
;
A
#
# COMPACT_ATOMS: atom_id res chain seq x y z
N MET A 1 -24.02 -27.54 42.74
CA MET A 1 -24.21 -28.51 41.64
C MET A 1 -25.28 -27.96 40.74
N ASP A 2 -24.89 -27.24 39.69
CA ASP A 2 -25.48 -27.41 38.38
C ASP A 2 -24.40 -27.00 37.35
N MET A 3 -24.25 -27.85 36.34
CA MET A 3 -23.23 -27.73 35.30
C MET A 3 -23.87 -27.18 34.03
N THR A 4 -23.01 -26.73 33.10
CA THR A 4 -23.25 -26.51 31.66
C THR A 4 -23.54 -25.08 31.19
N GLU A 5 -22.51 -24.23 31.22
CA GLU A 5 -22.25 -23.26 30.14
C GLU A 5 -21.13 -23.79 29.24
N GLU A 6 -21.45 -24.83 28.48
CA GLU A 6 -20.65 -25.29 27.34
C GLU A 6 -21.43 -24.92 26.08
N SER A 7 -20.98 -23.88 25.35
CA SER A 7 -21.12 -23.72 23.88
C SER A 7 -21.09 -22.26 23.44
N ARG A 8 -19.90 -21.64 23.44
CA ARG A 8 -19.63 -20.55 22.50
C ARG A 8 -18.22 -20.58 21.92
N PHE A 9 -17.63 -21.77 21.84
CA PHE A 9 -16.54 -22.03 20.92
C PHE A 9 -17.16 -22.44 19.58
N PRO A 10 -16.83 -21.75 18.46
CA PRO A 10 -17.30 -22.17 17.15
C PRO A 10 -16.82 -23.61 16.90
N SER A 11 -17.76 -24.48 16.53
CA SER A 11 -17.50 -25.88 16.18
C SER A 11 -16.46 -25.94 15.05
N THR A 12 -15.30 -26.53 15.33
CA THR A 12 -14.15 -26.72 14.42
C THR A 12 -14.43 -27.67 13.24
N ARG A 13 -15.70 -27.91 12.89
CA ARG A 13 -16.14 -28.81 11.82
C ARG A 13 -16.80 -28.10 10.63
N ASP A 14 -16.95 -26.78 10.68
CA ASP A 14 -17.44 -26.00 9.54
C ASP A 14 -16.25 -25.62 8.62
N PRO A 15 -16.21 -26.14 7.36
CA PRO A 15 -15.11 -25.89 6.43
C PRO A 15 -14.92 -24.41 6.09
N GLU A 16 -15.97 -23.58 6.14
CA GLU A 16 -15.84 -22.13 5.93
C GLU A 16 -15.13 -21.46 7.11
N SER A 17 -15.46 -21.87 8.35
CA SER A 17 -14.76 -21.39 9.54
C SER A 17 -13.29 -21.82 9.58
N ILE A 18 -12.96 -23.00 9.05
CA ILE A 18 -11.59 -23.49 8.96
C ILE A 18 -10.79 -22.66 7.95
N MET A 19 -11.38 -22.32 6.79
CA MET A 19 -10.73 -21.46 5.80
C MET A 19 -10.56 -20.02 6.31
N LEU A 20 -11.58 -19.45 6.94
CA LEU A 20 -11.48 -18.13 7.55
C LEU A 20 -10.44 -18.09 8.67
N THR A 21 -10.36 -19.12 9.51
CA THR A 21 -9.35 -19.23 10.57
C THR A 21 -7.95 -19.45 10.00
N ALA A 22 -7.80 -20.28 8.97
CA ALA A 22 -6.52 -20.51 8.30
C ALA A 22 -6.02 -19.25 7.59
N LEU A 23 -6.90 -18.48 6.94
CA LEU A 23 -6.59 -17.18 6.37
C LEU A 23 -6.24 -16.18 7.48
N GLN A 24 -7.07 -16.05 8.52
CA GLN A 24 -6.77 -15.14 9.64
C GLN A 24 -5.40 -15.44 10.28
N ASN A 25 -5.07 -16.72 10.47
CA ASN A 25 -3.79 -17.17 11.02
C ASN A 25 -2.63 -16.96 10.04
N SER A 26 -2.84 -17.20 8.74
CA SER A 26 -1.84 -16.99 7.68
C SER A 26 -1.46 -15.51 7.53
N TRP A 27 -2.41 -14.60 7.71
CA TRP A 27 -2.18 -13.17 7.59
C TRP A 27 -1.55 -12.60 8.87
N GLY A 28 -1.96 -13.12 10.04
CA GLY A 28 -1.30 -12.85 11.31
C GLY A 28 0.18 -13.27 11.30
N ASP A 29 0.46 -14.47 10.80
CA ASP A 29 1.82 -15.00 10.70
C ASP A 29 2.67 -14.20 9.70
N PHE A 30 2.10 -13.77 8.57
CA PHE A 30 2.79 -12.91 7.61
C PHE A 30 3.20 -11.56 8.23
N MET A 31 2.32 -10.93 9.01
CA MET A 31 2.65 -9.68 9.70
C MET A 31 3.76 -9.85 10.74
N THR A 32 3.76 -10.96 11.48
CA THR A 32 4.81 -11.26 12.48
C THR A 32 6.12 -11.75 11.86
N ASN A 33 6.10 -12.28 10.63
CA ASN A 33 7.27 -12.84 9.95
C ASN A 33 7.96 -11.83 9.01
N ARG A 34 7.59 -10.55 9.08
CA ARG A 34 8.27 -9.50 8.33
C ARG A 34 9.65 -9.21 8.92
N VAL A 35 10.66 -9.27 8.06
CA VAL A 35 12.03 -8.88 8.42
C VAL A 35 12.08 -7.40 8.79
N PHE A 36 12.77 -7.09 9.89
CA PHE A 36 13.14 -5.72 10.23
C PHE A 36 14.21 -5.22 9.26
N ASN A 37 13.77 -4.50 8.22
CA ASN A 37 14.65 -3.97 7.20
C ASN A 37 15.15 -2.57 7.57
N PHE A 38 16.42 -2.49 7.96
CA PHE A 38 17.18 -1.27 8.30
C PHE A 38 18.08 -0.76 7.16
N ALA A 39 17.81 -1.16 5.91
CA ALA A 39 18.57 -0.67 4.77
C ALA A 39 18.47 0.87 4.62
N ALA A 40 19.57 1.49 4.16
CA ALA A 40 19.68 2.95 4.02
C ALA A 40 19.01 3.51 2.73
N GLY A 41 18.59 2.65 1.81
CA GLY A 41 18.04 3.05 0.51
C GLY A 41 18.30 1.99 -0.58
N PRO A 42 17.25 1.43 -1.24
CA PRO A 42 15.83 1.52 -0.88
C PRO A 42 15.56 1.09 0.58
N ALA A 43 14.47 1.61 1.17
CA ALA A 43 14.16 1.45 2.59
C ALA A 43 12.75 0.86 2.84
N THR A 44 12.43 0.56 4.09
CA THR A 44 11.13 0.00 4.50
C THR A 44 9.97 0.96 4.22
N LEU A 45 8.88 0.42 3.64
CA LEU A 45 7.59 1.09 3.50
C LEU A 45 6.58 0.58 4.55
N PRO A 46 5.61 1.43 4.98
CA PRO A 46 4.49 1.00 5.82
C PRO A 46 3.69 -0.12 5.15
N TYR A 47 3.21 -1.08 5.94
CA TYR A 47 2.58 -2.29 5.41
C TYR A 47 1.23 -1.99 4.73
N GLU A 48 0.44 -1.11 5.34
CA GLU A 48 -0.84 -0.65 4.84
C GLU A 48 -0.72 0.02 3.46
N VAL A 49 0.41 0.68 3.17
CA VAL A 49 0.68 1.27 1.86
C VAL A 49 0.99 0.18 0.84
N LEU A 50 1.73 -0.86 1.22
CA LEU A 50 2.03 -1.99 0.35
C LEU A 50 0.76 -2.76 -0.02
N GLU A 51 -0.11 -3.01 0.96
CA GLU A 51 -1.39 -3.69 0.76
C GLU A 51 -2.30 -2.89 -0.18
N ALA A 52 -2.49 -1.60 0.09
CA ALA A 52 -3.30 -0.72 -0.76
C ALA A 52 -2.72 -0.62 -2.18
N SER A 53 -1.39 -0.53 -2.32
CA SER A 53 -0.72 -0.48 -3.64
C SER A 53 -0.87 -1.80 -4.39
N ALA A 54 -0.76 -2.94 -3.71
CA ALA A 54 -0.95 -4.25 -4.32
C ALA A 54 -2.38 -4.44 -4.84
N ALA A 55 -3.39 -4.01 -4.06
CA ALA A 55 -4.77 -4.00 -4.51
C ALA A 55 -4.98 -3.09 -5.73
N ALA A 56 -4.43 -1.86 -5.69
CA ALA A 56 -4.51 -0.89 -6.77
C ALA A 56 -3.81 -1.33 -8.07
N LEU A 57 -2.78 -2.17 -7.98
CA LEU A 57 -2.14 -2.77 -9.15
C LEU A 57 -3.03 -3.77 -9.88
N LEU A 58 -3.97 -4.41 -9.18
CA LEU A 58 -4.90 -5.37 -9.76
C LEU A 58 -6.19 -4.72 -10.24
N ASP A 59 -6.79 -3.86 -9.41
CA ASP A 59 -7.98 -3.10 -9.75
C ASP A 59 -7.93 -1.72 -9.10
N PHE A 60 -7.64 -0.71 -9.91
CA PHE A 60 -7.55 0.65 -9.44
C PHE A 60 -8.94 1.25 -9.22
N GLN A 61 -9.36 1.30 -7.96
CA GLN A 61 -10.62 1.92 -7.53
C GLN A 61 -11.86 1.28 -8.18
N GLY A 62 -11.84 -0.03 -8.47
CA GLY A 62 -13.00 -0.73 -9.03
C GLY A 62 -13.26 -0.43 -10.50
N LYS A 63 -12.26 0.05 -11.24
CA LYS A 63 -12.37 0.42 -12.66
C LYS A 63 -12.13 -0.75 -13.61
N GLY A 64 -11.71 -1.90 -13.08
CA GLY A 64 -11.47 -3.11 -13.86
C GLY A 64 -10.13 -3.11 -14.60
N PHE A 65 -9.22 -2.20 -14.26
CA PHE A 65 -7.84 -2.15 -14.72
C PHE A 65 -6.93 -1.68 -13.58
N GLY A 66 -5.67 -2.11 -13.59
CA GLY A 66 -4.67 -1.74 -12.60
C GLY A 66 -4.12 -0.33 -12.80
N ILE A 67 -3.58 0.27 -11.73
CA ILE A 67 -3.03 1.64 -11.80
C ILE A 67 -1.85 1.76 -12.78
N ALA A 68 -1.12 0.66 -13.01
CA ALA A 68 -0.03 0.60 -13.98
C ALA A 68 -0.50 0.60 -15.44
N GLU A 69 -1.79 0.34 -15.69
CA GLU A 69 -2.42 0.35 -17.02
C GLU A 69 -3.07 1.70 -17.33
N CYS A 70 -3.20 2.59 -16.33
CA CYS A 70 -3.69 3.94 -16.50
C CYS A 70 -2.85 4.72 -17.52
N SER A 71 -3.52 5.39 -18.46
CA SER A 71 -2.85 6.38 -19.30
C SER A 71 -2.32 7.53 -18.44
N HIS A 72 -1.06 7.92 -18.65
CA HIS A 72 -0.44 9.10 -18.02
C HIS A 72 -1.09 10.44 -18.43
N ARG A 73 -2.03 10.43 -19.38
CA ARG A 73 -2.85 11.60 -19.81
C ARG A 73 -4.32 11.40 -19.48
N GLY A 74 -4.65 10.33 -18.76
CA GLY A 74 -6.00 10.01 -18.33
C GLY A 74 -6.35 10.78 -17.06
N LYS A 75 -7.64 11.06 -16.89
CA LYS A 75 -8.17 11.79 -15.72
C LYS A 75 -7.83 11.08 -14.40
N GLU A 76 -7.73 9.75 -14.45
CA GLU A 76 -7.38 8.90 -13.32
C GLU A 76 -5.95 9.17 -12.85
N PHE A 77 -5.01 9.32 -13.78
CA PHE A 77 -3.63 9.65 -13.45
C PHE A 77 -3.49 11.11 -13.02
N ASP A 78 -4.15 12.04 -13.70
CA ASP A 78 -4.17 13.46 -13.33
C ASP A 78 -4.67 13.64 -11.89
N ALA A 79 -5.75 12.95 -11.51
CA ALA A 79 -6.28 13.00 -10.15
C ALA A 79 -5.28 12.49 -9.10
N VAL A 80 -4.57 11.40 -9.38
CA VAL A 80 -3.53 10.86 -8.47
C VAL A 80 -2.37 11.86 -8.34
N LEU A 81 -1.95 12.47 -9.46
CA LEU A 81 -0.85 13.43 -9.47
C LEU A 81 -1.22 14.70 -8.71
N ASP A 82 -2.41 15.27 -8.96
CA ASP A 82 -2.91 16.47 -8.29
C ASP A 82 -3.05 16.25 -6.78
N GLU A 83 -3.59 15.09 -6.37
CA GLU A 83 -3.67 14.73 -4.96
C GLU A 83 -2.28 14.60 -4.33
N THR A 84 -1.34 13.97 -5.02
CA THR A 84 0.04 13.81 -4.54
C THR A 84 0.73 15.17 -4.35
N ILE A 85 0.62 16.06 -5.33
CA ILE A 85 1.16 17.44 -5.24
C ILE A 85 0.51 18.19 -4.07
N GLY A 86 -0.82 18.13 -3.94
CA GLY A 86 -1.55 18.77 -2.85
C GLY A 86 -1.10 18.28 -1.48
N ARG A 87 -0.86 16.96 -1.35
CA ARG A 87 -0.32 16.36 -0.12
C ARG A 87 1.12 16.81 0.16
N CYS A 88 1.99 16.85 -0.84
CA CYS A 88 3.35 17.37 -0.70
C CYS A 88 3.35 18.82 -0.21
N ARG A 89 2.56 19.69 -0.86
CA ARG A 89 2.44 21.10 -0.47
C ARG A 89 1.95 21.25 0.96
N LYS A 90 0.92 20.50 1.34
CA LYS A 90 0.35 20.53 2.70
C LYS A 90 1.32 20.01 3.78
N LEU A 91 2.02 18.91 3.52
CA LEU A 91 2.90 18.27 4.51
C LEU A 91 4.21 19.03 4.71
N LEU A 92 4.72 19.67 3.66
CA LEU A 92 6.00 20.37 3.66
C LEU A 92 5.86 21.90 3.70
N ASP A 93 4.63 22.41 3.80
CA ASP A 93 4.29 23.84 3.79
C ASP A 93 4.92 24.61 2.62
N ILE A 94 4.76 24.05 1.41
CA ILE A 94 5.36 24.62 0.18
C ILE A 94 4.48 25.77 -0.31
N PRO A 95 5.04 27.00 -0.48
CA PRO A 95 4.28 28.15 -0.95
C PRO A 95 3.95 28.07 -2.45
N ASP A 96 2.92 28.80 -2.89
CA ASP A 96 2.46 28.84 -4.29
C ASP A 96 3.49 29.41 -5.28
N THR A 97 4.58 29.99 -4.78
CA THR A 97 5.71 30.47 -5.59
C THR A 97 6.62 29.35 -6.10
N HIS A 98 6.42 28.10 -5.65
CA HIS A 98 7.24 26.95 -6.01
C HIS A 98 6.43 25.85 -6.68
N ASP A 99 7.04 25.21 -7.68
CA ASP A 99 6.49 24.04 -8.36
C ASP A 99 7.04 22.74 -7.80
N VAL A 100 6.22 21.68 -7.85
CA VAL A 100 6.59 20.32 -7.45
C VAL A 100 6.75 19.48 -8.72
N LEU A 101 7.95 18.95 -8.95
CA LEU A 101 8.27 18.17 -10.15
C LEU A 101 8.63 16.72 -9.78
N PHE A 102 8.06 15.77 -10.53
CA PHE A 102 8.39 14.35 -10.44
C PHE A 102 9.25 13.95 -11.65
N LEU A 103 10.54 13.71 -11.41
CA LEU A 103 11.52 13.42 -12.44
C LEU A 103 12.15 12.04 -12.24
N GLN A 104 12.55 11.41 -13.35
CA GLN A 104 13.33 10.17 -13.34
C GLN A 104 14.84 10.46 -13.22
N GLY A 105 15.62 9.42 -12.93
CA GLY A 105 17.09 9.49 -12.83
C GLY A 105 17.65 9.66 -11.41
N GLY A 106 16.79 9.86 -10.41
CA GLY A 106 17.20 9.97 -9.01
C GLY A 106 18.02 11.24 -8.70
N ALA A 107 18.48 11.37 -7.46
CA ALA A 107 19.18 12.56 -6.99
C ALA A 107 20.53 12.81 -7.69
N THR A 108 21.14 11.78 -8.28
CA THR A 108 22.44 11.84 -8.95
C THR A 108 22.39 12.36 -10.38
N ASN A 109 21.20 12.47 -10.99
CA ASN A 109 21.03 12.90 -12.38
C ASN A 109 21.49 14.36 -12.65
N SER A 110 21.82 15.13 -11.61
CA SER A 110 22.32 16.50 -11.70
C SER A 110 23.85 16.62 -11.80
N SER A 111 24.62 15.53 -11.76
CA SER A 111 26.09 15.59 -11.62
C SER A 111 26.90 15.00 -12.79
N GLN A 112 26.31 14.74 -13.96
CA GLN A 112 27.09 14.31 -15.14
C GLN A 112 27.31 15.50 -16.07
N PRO A 113 28.56 15.97 -16.26
CA PRO A 113 28.85 16.78 -17.43
C PRO A 113 28.65 15.91 -18.67
N SER A 114 27.85 16.38 -19.62
CA SER A 114 27.80 15.80 -20.96
C SER A 114 29.21 15.76 -21.57
N PRO A 115 29.56 14.74 -22.37
CA PRO A 115 30.88 14.63 -23.00
C PRO A 115 31.23 15.82 -23.89
#